data_AF-A0A1G1C6N4-F1
#
_entry.id   AF-A0A1G1C6N4-F1
#
_cell.length_a   1.000
_cell.length_b   1.000
_cell.length_c   1.000
_cell.angle_alpha   90.00
_cell.angle_beta   90.00
_cell.angle_gamma   90.00
#
_symmetry.space_group_name_H-M   'P 1'
#
loop_
_entity.id
_entity.type
_entity.pdbx_description
1 polymer ?
#
loop_
_entity_poly.entity_id
_entity_poly.type
_entity_poly.pdbx_seq_one_letter_code
_entity_poly.pdbx_strand_id
1 'polypeptide(L)'
;MDCVNFDIMRRLGLRDVFAFGPYLAQQGFRCLPGGETTGRARTVLERENNHSIRREMGTVQDYLAEFENAEVVHDFFGRWPSLHDAEVIELVLNRELGFDFTGPRLTMTLYGCADCSAAEPQVPKHCKLIVMFEDVELAYLRDFNHQNAMADFMMETYHCDRLREDRYRVEFGEFGAKMDFTFKTARVLSISPFEPIDYFKKQESSE
;
A
#
# COMPACT_ATOMS: atom_id res chain seq x y z
N MET A 1 -6.45 -12.20 -0.20
CA MET A 1 -7.32 -13.33 -0.59
C MET A 1 -8.19 -12.85 -1.73
N ASP A 2 -7.96 -13.37 -2.93
CA ASP A 2 -8.81 -13.12 -4.08
C ASP A 2 -10.11 -13.90 -3.92
N CYS A 3 -11.23 -13.17 -3.98
CA CYS A 3 -12.56 -13.74 -3.84
C CYS A 3 -12.95 -14.39 -5.17
N VAL A 4 -12.53 -15.65 -5.40
CA VAL A 4 -13.12 -16.43 -6.49
C VAL A 4 -14.59 -16.66 -6.15
N ASN A 5 -15.49 -16.26 -7.04
CA ASN A 5 -16.92 -16.44 -6.85
C ASN A 5 -17.25 -17.94 -6.76
N PHE A 6 -17.75 -18.39 -5.60
CA PHE A 6 -18.01 -19.80 -5.33
C PHE A 6 -19.02 -20.43 -6.29
N ASP A 7 -19.95 -19.65 -6.85
CA ASP A 7 -20.91 -20.16 -7.82
C ASP A 7 -20.23 -20.49 -9.16
N ILE A 8 -19.19 -19.75 -9.53
CA ILE A 8 -18.36 -20.08 -10.70
C ILE A 8 -17.62 -21.40 -10.46
N MET A 9 -17.00 -21.58 -9.29
CA MET A 9 -16.28 -22.81 -8.95
C MET A 9 -17.20 -24.04 -9.00
N ARG A 10 -18.43 -23.92 -8.48
CA ARG A 10 -19.43 -25.00 -8.54
C ARG A 10 -19.84 -25.33 -9.98
N ARG A 11 -20.07 -24.31 -10.82
CA ARG A 11 -20.42 -24.51 -12.24
C ARG A 11 -19.30 -25.20 -13.02
N LEU A 12 -18.05 -24.98 -12.63
CA LEU A 12 -16.88 -25.62 -13.21
C LEU A 12 -16.59 -27.02 -12.63
N GLY A 13 -17.42 -27.52 -11.70
CA GLY A 13 -17.25 -28.85 -11.11
C GLY A 13 -16.09 -28.96 -10.11
N LEU A 14 -15.50 -27.83 -9.69
CA LEU A 14 -14.45 -27.81 -8.68
C LEU A 14 -15.07 -28.03 -7.30
N ARG A 15 -14.74 -29.15 -6.66
CA ARG A 15 -15.26 -29.51 -5.32
C ARG A 15 -14.17 -29.57 -4.23
N ASP A 16 -12.92 -29.56 -4.65
CA ASP A 16 -11.75 -29.62 -3.77
C ASP A 16 -11.03 -28.27 -3.80
N VAL A 17 -10.90 -27.62 -2.64
CA VAL A 17 -10.25 -26.31 -2.49
C VAL A 17 -9.30 -26.35 -1.30
N PHE A 18 -8.09 -25.81 -1.46
CA PHE A 18 -7.17 -25.56 -0.34
C PHE A 18 -7.71 -24.37 0.46
N ALA A 19 -8.45 -24.69 1.51
CA ALA A 19 -9.23 -23.76 2.31
C ALA A 19 -8.60 -23.58 3.68
N PHE A 20 -8.26 -22.34 4.05
CA PHE A 20 -7.72 -22.00 5.38
C PHE A 20 -8.80 -21.66 6.43
N GLY A 21 -10.07 -22.08 6.23
CA GLY A 21 -11.13 -21.73 7.19
C GLY A 21 -12.36 -22.64 7.17
N PRO A 22 -13.05 -22.81 8.33
CA PRO A 22 -14.18 -23.73 8.50
C PRO A 22 -15.46 -23.29 7.76
N TYR A 23 -15.57 -22.03 7.33
CA TYR A 23 -16.74 -21.53 6.60
C TYR A 23 -16.92 -22.17 5.21
N LEU A 24 -15.84 -22.70 4.61
CA LEU A 24 -15.87 -23.32 3.27
C LEU A 24 -16.52 -24.71 3.29
N ALA A 25 -16.42 -25.43 4.39
CA ALA A 25 -17.13 -26.70 4.59
C ALA A 25 -18.66 -26.50 4.59
N GLN A 26 -19.14 -25.38 5.16
CA GLN A 26 -20.57 -25.04 5.16
C GLN A 26 -21.12 -24.77 3.76
N GLN A 27 -20.25 -24.44 2.79
CA GLN A 27 -20.59 -24.16 1.40
C GLN A 27 -20.53 -25.41 0.49
N GLY A 28 -20.33 -26.61 1.07
CA GLY A 28 -20.32 -27.88 0.33
C GLY A 28 -18.99 -28.24 -0.32
N PHE A 29 -17.91 -27.53 0.01
CA PHE A 29 -16.55 -27.88 -0.42
C PHE A 29 -15.95 -28.92 0.52
N ARG A 30 -15.21 -29.87 -0.04
CA ARG A 30 -14.42 -30.80 0.76
C ARG A 30 -13.12 -30.11 1.13
N CYS A 31 -12.98 -29.75 2.41
CA CYS A 31 -11.68 -29.37 2.94
C CYS A 31 -10.78 -30.60 2.89
N LEU A 32 -9.77 -30.58 2.01
CA LEU A 32 -8.70 -31.56 2.09
C LEU A 32 -8.02 -31.38 3.45
N PRO A 33 -7.62 -32.48 4.14
CA PRO A 33 -6.93 -32.38 5.42
C PRO A 33 -5.67 -31.54 5.20
N GLY A 34 -5.73 -30.28 5.62
CA GLY A 34 -4.54 -29.45 5.77
C GLY A 34 -3.67 -30.17 6.78
N GLY A 35 -2.46 -30.53 6.38
CA GLY A 35 -1.50 -31.20 7.25
C GLY A 35 -1.46 -30.50 8.60
N GLU A 36 -1.55 -31.27 9.67
CA GLU A 36 -1.40 -30.80 11.03
C GLU A 36 -0.21 -29.84 11.09
N THR A 37 -0.48 -28.59 11.46
CA THR A 37 0.53 -27.55 11.65
C THR A 37 1.30 -27.82 12.93
N THR A 38 2.01 -28.94 13.00
CA THR A 38 3.12 -29.12 13.93
C THR A 38 4.29 -28.26 13.43
N GLY A 39 4.36 -27.00 13.87
CA GLY A 39 5.58 -26.19 13.99
C GLY A 39 6.44 -25.92 12.74
N ARG A 40 6.08 -26.39 11.54
CA ARG A 40 6.97 -26.37 10.37
C ARG A 40 6.46 -25.54 9.18
N ALA A 41 5.22 -25.05 9.22
CA ALA A 41 4.66 -24.22 8.14
C ALA A 41 5.17 -22.77 8.10
N ARG A 42 5.99 -22.34 9.08
CA ARG A 42 6.69 -21.05 9.00
C ARG A 42 7.79 -21.05 7.91
N THR A 43 8.35 -22.21 7.56
CA THR A 43 9.53 -22.26 6.68
C THR A 43 9.24 -22.40 5.19
N VAL A 44 7.99 -22.48 4.72
CA VAL A 44 7.70 -22.57 3.26
C VAL A 44 7.36 -21.23 2.64
N LEU A 45 6.56 -20.38 3.30
CA LEU A 45 6.38 -18.98 2.88
C LEU A 45 7.64 -18.13 3.08
N GLU A 46 8.49 -18.47 4.08
CA GLU A 46 9.80 -17.84 4.25
C GLU A 46 10.86 -18.32 3.24
N ARG A 47 10.63 -19.46 2.55
CA ARG A 47 11.61 -20.04 1.59
C ARG A 47 11.44 -19.61 0.14
N GLU A 48 10.28 -19.08 -0.25
CA GLU A 48 10.07 -18.58 -1.62
C GLU A 48 10.42 -17.10 -1.80
N ASN A 49 10.75 -16.39 -0.70
CA ASN A 49 11.23 -15.01 -0.73
C ASN A 49 12.76 -14.89 -0.75
N ASN A 50 13.46 -15.83 -1.41
CA ASN A 50 14.89 -15.71 -1.71
C ASN A 50 15.12 -14.69 -2.84
N HIS A 51 14.67 -13.45 -2.63
CA HIS A 51 15.04 -12.33 -3.46
C HIS A 51 16.48 -11.98 -3.12
N SER A 52 17.39 -11.99 -4.10
CA SER A 52 18.70 -11.37 -3.90
C SER A 52 18.50 -9.86 -3.77
N ILE A 53 18.29 -9.39 -2.54
CA ILE A 53 18.12 -7.96 -2.26
C ILE A 53 19.48 -7.29 -2.52
N ARG A 54 19.65 -6.71 -3.71
CA ARG A 54 20.64 -5.66 -3.92
C ARG A 54 20.12 -4.42 -3.23
N ARG A 55 20.48 -4.24 -1.95
CA ARG A 55 20.21 -3.00 -1.22
C ARG A 55 21.17 -1.93 -1.73
N GLU A 56 20.75 -1.16 -2.71
CA GLU A 56 21.28 0.19 -2.85
C GLU A 56 20.55 1.03 -1.80
N MET A 57 21.27 1.51 -0.77
CA MET A 57 20.68 2.34 0.28
C MET A 57 20.56 3.78 -0.24
N GLY A 58 19.49 4.04 -0.98
CA GLY A 58 19.01 5.41 -1.24
C GLY A 58 18.32 5.97 -0.01
N THR A 59 18.22 7.30 0.09
CA THR A 59 17.28 7.92 1.03
C THR A 59 15.86 7.77 0.50
N VAL A 60 14.86 7.82 1.39
CA VAL A 60 13.44 7.83 0.97
C VAL A 60 13.18 8.93 -0.06
N GLN A 61 13.82 10.09 0.12
CA GLN A 61 13.69 11.23 -0.78
C GLN A 61 14.21 10.93 -2.19
N ASP A 62 15.27 10.12 -2.33
CA ASP A 62 15.80 9.72 -3.62
C ASP A 62 14.76 8.88 -4.38
N TYR A 63 14.11 7.93 -3.70
CA TYR A 63 13.07 7.11 -4.31
C TYR A 63 11.80 7.88 -4.68
N LEU A 64 11.37 8.83 -3.84
CA LEU A 64 10.20 9.67 -4.12
C LEU A 64 10.44 10.56 -5.35
N ALA A 65 11.68 10.99 -5.58
CA ALA A 65 12.05 11.75 -6.76
C ALA A 65 11.99 10.93 -8.06
N GLU A 66 12.00 9.60 -7.99
CA GLU A 66 11.83 8.70 -9.14
C GLU A 66 10.36 8.53 -9.55
N PHE A 67 9.40 9.00 -8.75
CA PHE A 67 7.99 8.90 -9.11
C PHE A 67 7.71 9.70 -10.38
N GLU A 68 6.90 9.14 -11.27
CA GLU A 68 6.45 9.91 -12.43
C GLU A 68 5.64 11.11 -11.95
N ASN A 69 5.87 12.27 -12.57
CA ASN A 69 5.24 13.54 -12.21
C ASN A 69 5.62 14.03 -10.78
N ALA A 70 6.76 13.59 -10.23
CA ALA A 70 7.26 14.03 -8.92
C ALA A 70 7.51 15.55 -8.84
N GLU A 71 7.79 16.20 -9.97
CA GLU A 71 8.05 17.63 -10.07
C GLU A 71 6.91 18.49 -9.52
N VAL A 72 5.65 18.03 -9.57
CA VAL A 72 4.51 18.80 -9.04
C VAL A 72 4.59 18.98 -7.53
N VAL A 73 5.19 18.01 -6.83
CA VAL A 73 5.41 18.10 -5.38
C VAL A 73 6.53 19.11 -5.10
N HIS A 74 7.58 19.09 -5.91
CA HIS A 74 8.67 20.06 -5.82
C HIS A 74 8.17 21.47 -6.14
N ASP A 75 7.32 21.67 -7.13
CA ASP A 75 6.76 22.98 -7.47
C ASP A 75 5.85 23.52 -6.34
N PHE A 76 5.15 22.64 -5.62
CA PHE A 76 4.28 23.03 -4.52
C PHE A 76 5.05 23.38 -3.23
N PHE A 77 6.02 22.55 -2.85
CA PHE A 77 6.75 22.64 -1.58
C PHE A 77 8.16 23.21 -1.68
N GLY A 78 8.74 23.29 -2.87
CA GLY A 78 10.16 23.59 -3.12
C GLY A 78 11.12 22.42 -2.88
N ARG A 79 10.62 21.30 -2.35
CA ARG A 79 11.32 20.03 -2.10
C ARG A 79 10.29 18.95 -1.76
N TRP A 80 10.70 17.68 -1.76
CA TRP A 80 9.87 16.62 -1.17
C TRP A 80 9.73 16.82 0.35
N PRO A 81 8.51 16.87 0.90
CA PRO A 81 8.31 16.91 2.34
C PRO A 81 8.65 15.55 2.97
N SER A 82 8.90 15.55 4.28
CA SER A 82 8.88 14.29 5.04
C SER A 82 7.47 13.71 4.99
N LEU A 83 7.36 12.41 4.76
CA LEU A 83 6.08 11.69 4.84
C LEU A 83 5.81 11.12 6.23
N HIS A 84 6.74 11.27 7.18
CA HIS A 84 6.61 10.68 8.51
C HIS A 84 5.32 11.10 9.24
N ASP A 85 4.92 12.36 9.06
CA ASP A 85 3.72 12.94 9.69
C ASP A 85 2.56 13.06 8.68
N ALA A 86 2.70 12.49 7.48
CA ALA A 86 1.60 12.43 6.52
C ALA A 86 0.57 11.39 6.98
N GLU A 87 -0.70 11.70 6.79
CA GLU A 87 -1.81 10.82 7.17
C GLU A 87 -2.49 10.24 5.95
N VAL A 88 -2.73 8.93 5.94
CA VAL A 88 -3.50 8.25 4.90
C VAL A 88 -5.00 8.49 5.11
N ILE A 89 -5.60 9.27 4.21
CA ILE A 89 -7.04 9.59 4.26
C ILE A 89 -7.87 8.53 3.54
N GLU A 90 -7.35 8.00 2.43
CA GLU A 90 -8.09 7.08 1.56
C GLU A 90 -7.13 6.12 0.83
N LEU A 91 -7.58 4.88 0.70
CA LEU A 91 -6.91 3.82 -0.07
C LEU A 91 -7.91 3.19 -1.02
N VAL A 92 -7.57 3.14 -2.30
CA VAL A 92 -8.39 2.49 -3.33
C VAL A 92 -7.52 1.45 -4.04
N LEU A 93 -7.80 0.17 -3.78
CA LEU A 93 -7.15 -0.94 -4.48
C LEU A 93 -8.06 -1.44 -5.61
N ASN A 94 -7.69 -1.15 -6.86
CA ASN A 94 -8.34 -1.71 -8.04
C ASN A 94 -7.59 -2.97 -8.49
N ARG A 95 -8.28 -4.12 -8.50
CA ARG A 95 -7.75 -5.41 -8.96
C ARG A 95 -8.24 -5.82 -10.35
N GLU A 96 -9.03 -4.98 -11.00
CA GLU A 96 -9.45 -5.25 -12.37
C GLU A 96 -8.23 -5.21 -13.28
N LEU A 97 -8.00 -6.32 -14.00
CA LEU A 97 -7.01 -6.36 -15.07
C LEU A 97 -7.47 -5.37 -16.15
N GLY A 98 -6.70 -4.31 -16.35
CA GLY A 98 -6.92 -3.38 -17.44
C GLY A 98 -6.79 -4.09 -18.80
N PHE A 99 -7.34 -3.47 -19.85
CA PHE A 99 -7.15 -3.95 -21.23
C PHE A 99 -5.67 -3.98 -21.65
N ASP A 100 -4.83 -3.23 -20.95
CA ASP A 100 -3.37 -3.17 -21.08
C ASP A 100 -2.66 -4.29 -20.31
N PHE A 101 -3.39 -5.21 -19.67
CA PHE A 101 -2.86 -6.25 -18.79
C PHE A 101 -2.01 -5.70 -17.65
N THR A 102 -2.23 -4.44 -17.27
CA THR A 102 -1.58 -3.89 -16.08
C THR A 102 -2.13 -4.58 -14.84
N GLY A 103 -1.23 -4.89 -13.92
CA GLY A 103 -1.59 -5.50 -12.64
C GLY A 103 -2.42 -4.57 -11.75
N PRO A 104 -2.73 -5.00 -10.52
CA PRO A 104 -3.52 -4.22 -9.57
C PRO A 104 -2.95 -2.81 -9.36
N ARG A 105 -3.82 -1.83 -9.13
CA ARG A 105 -3.45 -0.43 -8.88
C ARG A 105 -3.89 -0.02 -7.48
N LEU A 106 -3.00 0.61 -6.72
CA LEU A 106 -3.31 1.21 -5.43
C LEU A 106 -3.24 2.72 -5.57
N THR A 107 -4.35 3.41 -5.34
CA THR A 107 -4.36 4.87 -5.17
C THR A 107 -4.37 5.18 -3.68
N MET A 108 -3.46 6.05 -3.26
CA MET A 108 -3.30 6.51 -1.89
C MET A 108 -3.47 8.02 -1.84
N THR A 109 -4.43 8.46 -1.04
CA THR A 109 -4.66 9.88 -0.77
C THR A 109 -4.07 10.22 0.60
N LEU A 110 -3.12 11.15 0.59
CA LEU A 110 -2.38 11.60 1.76
C LEU A 110 -2.77 13.02 2.13
N TYR A 111 -2.97 13.25 3.43
CA TYR A 111 -2.89 14.56 4.03
C TYR A 111 -1.44 14.81 4.43
N GLY A 112 -0.87 15.90 3.93
CA GLY A 112 0.49 16.31 4.27
C GLY A 112 0.50 17.70 4.89
N CYS A 113 1.40 17.91 5.85
CA CYS A 113 1.74 19.22 6.36
C CYS A 113 3.25 19.38 6.26
N ALA A 114 3.72 20.37 5.49
CA ALA A 114 5.14 20.69 5.46
C ALA A 114 5.40 21.97 6.26
N ASP A 115 6.29 21.86 7.24
CA ASP A 115 6.91 23.04 7.84
C ASP A 115 7.83 23.68 6.81
N CYS A 116 7.39 24.81 6.26
CA CYS A 116 8.23 25.66 5.43
C CYS A 116 9.30 26.28 6.34
N SER A 117 10.47 25.65 6.41
CA SER A 117 11.61 26.06 7.25
C SER A 117 12.29 27.37 6.80
N ALA A 118 11.56 28.30 6.19
CA ALA A 118 12.05 29.63 5.88
C ALA A 118 12.13 30.47 7.16
N ALA A 119 13.09 31.39 7.22
CA ALA A 119 13.36 32.28 8.35
C ALA A 119 12.22 33.28 8.69
N GLU A 120 11.06 33.13 8.06
CA GLU A 120 9.85 33.92 8.29
C GLU A 120 8.68 32.98 8.64
N PRO A 121 7.75 33.41 9.52
CA PRO A 121 6.59 32.62 9.91
C PRO A 121 5.62 32.47 8.73
N GLN A 122 5.89 31.53 7.83
CA GLN A 122 4.92 31.12 6.82
C GLN A 122 3.94 30.12 7.46
N VAL A 123 2.65 30.35 7.20
CA VAL A 123 1.57 29.43 7.57
C VAL A 123 1.91 28.04 7.01
N PRO A 124 1.80 26.96 7.81
CA PRO A 124 2.06 25.61 7.33
C PRO A 124 1.28 25.32 6.04
N LYS A 125 1.97 24.80 5.03
CA LYS A 125 1.31 24.39 3.79
C LYS A 125 0.69 23.02 4.01
N HIS A 126 -0.60 23.01 4.25
CA HIS A 126 -1.42 21.80 4.25
C HIS A 126 -1.77 21.40 2.82
N CYS A 127 -1.65 20.11 2.50
CA CYS A 127 -1.98 19.61 1.16
C CYS A 127 -2.73 18.28 1.19
N LYS A 128 -3.46 18.03 0.11
CA LYS A 128 -3.91 16.72 -0.31
C LYS A 128 -3.02 16.25 -1.45
N LEU A 129 -2.27 15.18 -1.22
CA LEU A 129 -1.39 14.53 -2.20
C LEU A 129 -2.02 13.19 -2.62
N ILE A 130 -2.15 12.95 -3.92
CA ILE A 130 -2.70 11.69 -4.45
C ILE A 130 -1.60 10.99 -5.24
N VAL A 131 -1.23 9.78 -4.80
CA VAL A 131 -0.22 8.94 -5.44
C VAL A 131 -0.88 7.66 -5.92
N MET A 132 -0.47 7.18 -7.10
CA MET A 132 -0.90 5.89 -7.63
C MET A 132 0.31 4.98 -7.81
N PHE A 133 0.17 3.77 -7.31
CA PHE A 133 1.11 2.67 -7.48
C PHE A 133 0.52 1.65 -8.45
N GLU A 134 1.34 1.17 -9.37
CA GLU A 134 0.94 0.21 -10.39
C GLU A 134 1.62 -1.15 -10.21
N ASP A 135 0.92 -2.19 -10.66
CA ASP A 135 1.32 -3.59 -10.52
C ASP A 135 1.58 -3.96 -9.05
N VAL A 136 0.61 -3.69 -8.19
CA VAL A 136 0.74 -3.78 -6.74
C VAL A 136 0.54 -5.20 -6.23
N GLU A 137 1.46 -5.67 -5.38
CA GLU A 137 1.29 -6.86 -4.55
C GLU A 137 1.17 -6.45 -3.08
N LEU A 138 -0.06 -6.41 -2.56
CA LEU A 138 -0.34 -6.04 -1.16
C LEU A 138 -0.12 -7.24 -0.23
N ALA A 139 0.89 -7.17 0.64
CA ALA A 139 1.16 -8.20 1.63
C ALA A 139 0.16 -8.12 2.80
N TYR A 140 0.00 -6.93 3.39
CA TYR A 140 -1.02 -6.68 4.41
C TYR A 140 -1.43 -5.20 4.51
N LEU A 141 -2.66 -4.99 4.99
CA LEU A 141 -3.20 -3.73 5.47
C LEU A 141 -3.95 -4.03 6.78
N ARG A 142 -3.61 -3.33 7.87
CA ARG A 142 -4.25 -3.52 9.19
C ARG A 142 -4.40 -2.18 9.91
N ASP A 143 -5.26 -2.19 10.92
CA ASP A 143 -5.40 -1.12 11.92
C ASP A 143 -5.74 0.27 11.36
N PHE A 144 -6.24 0.35 10.11
CA PHE A 144 -6.73 1.59 9.50
C PHE A 144 -7.89 2.15 10.32
N ASN A 145 -7.70 3.31 10.93
CA ASN A 145 -8.62 3.92 11.89
C ASN A 145 -8.67 5.45 11.74
N HIS A 146 -8.88 6.20 12.82
CA HIS A 146 -8.99 7.66 12.83
C HIS A 146 -7.63 8.39 12.94
N GLN A 147 -6.53 7.65 13.06
CA GLN A 147 -5.15 8.14 13.09
C GLN A 147 -4.32 7.28 12.15
N ASN A 148 -4.14 7.66 10.89
CA ASN A 148 -3.43 6.82 9.91
C ASN A 148 -2.07 7.41 9.51
N ALA A 149 -1.22 7.70 10.49
CA ALA A 149 0.07 8.32 10.22
C ALA A 149 1.03 7.34 9.53
N MET A 150 1.77 7.84 8.53
CA MET A 150 2.83 7.12 7.83
C MET A 150 4.15 7.11 8.62
N ALA A 151 4.07 6.84 9.93
CA ALA A 151 5.22 6.67 10.79
C ALA A 151 6.07 5.47 10.34
N ASP A 152 7.39 5.56 10.56
CA ASP A 152 8.36 4.54 10.13
C ASP A 152 8.29 4.21 8.63
N PHE A 153 7.99 5.21 7.79
CA PHE A 153 7.98 5.01 6.34
C PHE A 153 9.34 4.56 5.83
N MET A 154 9.36 3.36 5.26
CA MET A 154 10.51 2.73 4.65
C MET A 154 10.18 2.38 3.21
N MET A 155 11.16 2.62 2.34
CA MET A 155 11.10 2.23 0.95
C MET A 155 12.43 1.60 0.55
N GLU A 156 12.38 0.43 -0.10
CA GLU A 156 13.56 -0.26 -0.60
C GLU A 156 13.33 -0.77 -2.03
N THR A 157 14.39 -0.82 -2.83
CA THR A 157 14.40 -1.46 -4.14
C THR A 157 14.93 -2.89 -4.04
N TYR A 158 14.38 -3.79 -4.85
CA TYR A 158 14.88 -5.16 -4.98
C TYR A 158 14.62 -5.71 -6.37
N HIS A 159 15.45 -6.67 -6.79
CA HIS A 159 15.21 -7.40 -8.04
C HIS A 159 14.27 -8.59 -7.78
N CYS A 160 13.18 -8.67 -8.53
CA CYS A 160 12.24 -9.78 -8.46
C CYS A 160 12.58 -10.85 -9.50
N ASP A 161 13.24 -11.93 -9.08
CA ASP A 161 13.67 -13.02 -9.98
C ASP A 161 12.51 -13.66 -10.76
N ARG A 162 11.33 -13.77 -10.13
CA ARG A 162 10.11 -14.32 -10.75
C ARG A 162 9.64 -13.47 -11.93
N LEU A 163 9.71 -12.15 -11.80
CA LEU A 163 9.24 -11.20 -12.80
C LEU A 163 10.38 -10.67 -13.71
N ARG A 164 11.64 -10.93 -13.32
CA ARG A 164 12.87 -10.45 -13.99
C ARG A 164 12.91 -8.93 -14.14
N GLU A 165 12.49 -8.22 -13.11
CA GLU A 165 12.43 -6.75 -13.08
C GLU A 165 12.75 -6.23 -11.68
N ASP A 166 13.19 -4.97 -11.62
CA ASP A 166 13.34 -4.25 -10.36
C ASP A 166 12.00 -3.73 -9.87
N ARG A 167 11.79 -3.81 -8.56
CA ARG A 167 10.55 -3.44 -7.88
C ARG A 167 10.85 -2.66 -6.62
N TYR A 168 9.84 -1.98 -6.13
CA TYR A 168 9.89 -1.25 -4.88
C TYR A 168 9.04 -1.96 -3.83
N ARG A 169 9.50 -1.94 -2.59
CA ARG A 169 8.73 -2.33 -1.42
C ARG A 169 8.55 -1.12 -0.53
N VAL A 170 7.33 -0.90 -0.08
CA VAL A 170 6.98 0.12 0.89
C VAL A 170 6.41 -0.55 2.13
N GLU A 171 6.92 -0.12 3.27
CA GLU A 171 6.45 -0.52 4.59
C GLU A 171 6.30 0.73 5.45
N PHE A 172 5.16 0.87 6.14
CA PHE A 172 4.95 1.91 7.14
C PHE A 172 3.90 1.49 8.15
N GLY A 173 3.92 2.16 9.30
CA GLY A 173 2.83 2.14 10.25
C GLY A 173 3.27 1.85 11.69
N GLU A 174 3.06 2.84 12.54
CA GLU A 174 3.15 2.73 14.00
C GLU A 174 1.81 3.14 14.63
N PHE A 175 1.17 4.17 14.07
CA PHE A 175 -0.07 4.77 14.54
C PHE A 175 -1.18 4.57 13.52
N GLY A 176 -2.07 3.60 13.79
CA GLY A 176 -3.18 3.18 12.94
C GLY A 176 -2.76 2.39 11.72
N ALA A 177 -2.94 2.92 10.50
CA ALA A 177 -2.72 2.17 9.26
C ALA A 177 -1.31 1.55 9.18
N LYS A 178 -1.26 0.22 9.16
CA LYS A 178 -0.04 -0.57 8.92
C LYS A 178 -0.12 -1.24 7.56
N MET A 179 0.88 -0.99 6.73
CA MET A 179 0.91 -1.46 5.34
C MET A 179 2.28 -1.99 4.94
N ASP A 180 2.25 -3.07 4.16
CA ASP A 180 3.39 -3.61 3.43
C ASP A 180 2.90 -4.03 2.05
N PHE A 181 3.51 -3.45 1.01
CA PHE A 181 3.21 -3.79 -0.37
C PHE A 181 4.42 -3.58 -1.28
N THR A 182 4.40 -4.25 -2.41
CA THR A 182 5.36 -4.03 -3.50
C THR A 182 4.66 -3.44 -4.71
N PHE A 183 5.42 -2.72 -5.54
CA PHE A 183 4.92 -2.14 -6.78
C PHE A 183 6.05 -2.01 -7.79
N LYS A 184 5.68 -1.80 -9.06
CA LYS A 184 6.63 -1.60 -10.15
C LYS A 184 6.91 -0.13 -10.43
N THR A 185 5.84 0.65 -10.58
CA THR A 185 5.90 2.09 -10.88
C THR A 185 4.98 2.86 -9.93
N ALA A 186 5.35 4.10 -9.65
CA ALA A 186 4.54 5.04 -8.89
C ALA A 186 4.48 6.39 -9.61
N ARG A 187 3.35 7.07 -9.48
CA ARG A 187 3.14 8.39 -10.07
C ARG A 187 2.33 9.30 -9.16
N VAL A 188 2.69 10.58 -9.16
CA VAL A 188 1.91 11.61 -8.47
C VAL A 188 0.74 12.02 -9.37
N LEU A 189 -0.49 11.74 -8.95
CA LEU A 189 -1.68 12.11 -9.71
C LEU A 189 -2.03 13.57 -9.52
N SER A 190 -1.95 14.09 -8.29
CA SER A 190 -2.22 15.49 -8.01
C SER A 190 -1.69 15.90 -6.64
N ILE A 191 -1.43 17.20 -6.50
CA ILE A 191 -1.24 17.88 -5.22
C ILE A 191 -2.10 19.14 -5.21
N SER A 192 -2.77 19.40 -4.10
CA SER A 192 -3.63 20.58 -3.94
C SER A 192 -3.58 21.11 -2.52
N PRO A 193 -3.74 22.43 -2.30
CA PRO A 193 -3.91 22.97 -0.96
C PRO A 193 -5.09 22.30 -0.26
N PHE A 194 -4.94 22.03 1.04
CA PHE A 194 -6.00 21.47 1.86
C PHE A 194 -6.41 22.49 2.91
N GLU A 195 -7.65 22.99 2.82
CA GLU A 195 -8.19 23.89 3.84
C GLU A 195 -8.70 23.08 5.04
N PRO A 196 -8.14 23.25 6.25
CA PRO A 196 -8.52 22.45 7.42
C PRO A 196 -9.97 22.64 7.91
N ILE A 197 -10.70 23.61 7.34
CA ILE A 197 -11.91 24.20 7.90
C ILE A 197 -13.07 23.18 8.04
N ASP A 198 -13.07 22.09 7.27
CA ASP A 198 -14.15 21.10 7.27
C ASP A 198 -13.78 19.71 7.83
N TYR A 199 -12.49 19.37 7.90
CA TYR A 199 -12.06 18.04 8.36
C TYR A 199 -12.19 17.88 9.87
N PHE A 200 -11.69 18.85 10.64
CA PHE A 200 -11.74 18.81 12.10
C PHE A 200 -13.15 19.05 12.66
N LYS A 201 -13.98 19.86 11.99
CA LYS A 201 -15.38 20.10 12.41
C LYS A 201 -16.24 18.84 12.33
N LYS A 202 -15.92 17.90 11.43
CA LYS A 202 -16.62 16.61 11.34
C LYS A 202 -16.20 15.61 12.42
N GLN A 203 -14.95 15.67 12.89
CA GLN A 203 -14.51 14.78 13.97
C GLN A 203 -15.12 15.19 15.32
N GLU A 204 -15.22 16.50 15.61
CA GLU A 204 -15.83 16.99 16.86
C GLU A 204 -17.37 16.78 16.95
N SER A 205 -18.05 16.48 15.83
CA SER A 205 -19.50 16.23 15.82
C SER A 205 -19.89 14.75 15.89
N SER A 206 -18.90 13.86 16.03
CA SER A 206 -19.08 12.40 16.06
C SER A 206 -18.87 11.77 17.46
N GLU A 207 -18.63 12.59 18.49
CA GLU A 207 -18.59 12.21 19.92
C GLU A 207 -19.93 12.48 20.61
#